data_AF-A0A1S4DTU3-F1
#
_entry.id   AF-A0A1S4DTU3-F1
#
_cell.length_a   1.000
_cell.length_b   1.000
_cell.length_c   1.000
_cell.angle_alpha   90.00
_cell.angle_beta   90.00
_cell.angle_gamma   90.00
#
_symmetry.space_group_name_H-M   'P 1'
#
loop_
_entity.id
_entity.type
_entity.pdbx_description
1 polymer ?
#
loop_
_entity_poly.entity_id
_entity_poly.type
_entity_poly.pdbx_seq_one_letter_code
_entity_poly.pdbx_strand_id
1 'polypeptide(L)'
;MSLCGNCRLLLLEVETTPWHAILLLKLFISWLLFWPCSSCLAVVLQNICHIVKAPASVSWEIKKLAMDVAYKAVNSLEGAGIFAVELFLTEDGQILLNEVAPRPHNSGHHTIESCKTSQFEQHLRAVLGLSLGDPSMMTPAAIMCNILGEDEGEPGFYLAHQLMQRALSISGAFVHWYNKPEMRRQRKMGHITIVGRSMSVVENLLASMLDEASEKPAVVHRVGIIMGSDSDFPVMRDAAKVLDTFGVPYEIKIVSAHRTPDWMFSYASSAQERGIEVIIAGAGGAAHLPGMVASLTPLPVIGVPVRASALDGLDSLLSIVQMPRGVPVATVAINNATNAGLLAVRMLGVADADLLSRMSQFQEDTKKNVLSKAEKLEKDGWDLQ
;
A
#
# COMPACT_ATOMS: atom_id res chain seq x y z
N MET A 1 36.79 -30.12 -32.27
CA MET A 1 36.35 -30.78 -33.52
C MET A 1 34.97 -31.35 -33.22
N SER A 2 33.86 -31.02 -33.87
CA SER A 2 33.59 -30.40 -35.18
C SER A 2 32.24 -29.65 -35.14
N LEU A 3 32.17 -28.57 -35.90
CA LEU A 3 31.03 -27.68 -36.15
C LEU A 3 29.95 -28.31 -37.06
N CYS A 4 28.69 -27.95 -36.82
CA CYS A 4 27.63 -27.64 -37.82
C CYS A 4 26.44 -27.07 -37.02
N GLY A 5 25.83 -25.90 -37.27
CA GLY A 5 25.82 -25.02 -38.42
C GLY A 5 24.36 -24.73 -38.80
N ASN A 6 23.73 -23.72 -38.18
CA ASN A 6 22.70 -22.82 -38.75
C ASN A 6 21.94 -22.06 -37.65
N CYS A 7 22.35 -20.81 -37.37
CA CYS A 7 21.48 -19.64 -37.45
C CYS A 7 22.30 -18.35 -37.27
N ARG A 8 21.91 -17.34 -38.06
CA ARG A 8 22.67 -16.17 -38.45
C ARG A 8 22.79 -15.12 -37.35
N LEU A 9 23.93 -14.44 -37.36
CA LEU A 9 24.10 -13.09 -36.81
C LEU A 9 23.09 -12.16 -37.51
N LEU A 10 22.18 -11.56 -36.75
CA LEU A 10 21.33 -10.47 -37.19
C LEU A 10 21.70 -9.26 -36.33
N LEU A 11 22.60 -8.43 -36.88
CA LEU A 11 22.73 -7.04 -36.48
C LEU A 11 21.49 -6.32 -37.02
N LEU A 12 20.62 -5.93 -36.09
CA LEU A 12 19.64 -4.87 -36.32
C LEU A 12 20.13 -3.66 -35.53
N GLU A 13 20.74 -2.72 -36.23
CA GLU A 13 20.75 -1.32 -35.79
C GLU A 13 19.29 -0.87 -35.74
N VAL A 14 18.81 -0.57 -34.54
CA VAL A 14 17.60 0.23 -34.31
C VAL A 14 17.99 1.28 -33.29
N GLU A 15 18.14 2.51 -33.77
CA GLU A 15 18.19 3.70 -32.95
C GLU A 15 16.89 3.82 -32.12
N THR A 16 17.08 3.97 -30.80
CA THR A 16 16.16 4.57 -29.82
C THR A 16 14.73 4.01 -29.69
N THR A 17 14.45 3.26 -28.61
CA THR A 17 13.24 3.35 -27.73
C THR A 17 13.26 2.24 -26.64
N PRO A 18 12.53 2.38 -25.50
CA PRO A 18 13.02 2.06 -24.16
C PRO A 18 12.69 0.62 -23.69
N TRP A 19 13.61 0.06 -22.89
CA TRP A 19 13.37 -0.92 -21.81
C TRP A 19 12.28 -1.99 -22.05
N HIS A 20 12.70 -3.21 -22.41
CA HIS A 20 11.91 -4.40 -22.05
C HIS A 20 11.86 -4.47 -20.52
N ALA A 21 10.74 -4.06 -19.92
CA ALA A 21 10.50 -4.21 -18.50
C ALA A 21 10.26 -5.70 -18.19
N ILE A 22 11.33 -6.47 -18.01
CA ILE A 22 11.21 -7.87 -17.60
C ILE A 22 10.80 -7.90 -16.13
N LEU A 23 9.62 -8.46 -15.87
CA LEU A 23 9.07 -8.61 -14.54
C LEU A 23 9.75 -9.82 -13.85
N LEU A 24 10.62 -9.55 -12.87
CA LEU A 24 11.34 -10.58 -12.12
C LEU A 24 10.59 -10.93 -10.83
N LEU A 25 10.02 -12.13 -10.77
CA LEU A 25 9.40 -12.65 -9.55
C LEU A 25 10.41 -13.50 -8.78
N LYS A 26 10.58 -13.23 -7.48
CA LYS A 26 11.44 -14.05 -6.62
C LYS A 26 10.66 -14.69 -5.48
N LEU A 27 10.94 -15.97 -5.25
CA LEU A 27 10.35 -16.80 -4.20
C LEU A 27 11.46 -17.43 -3.35
N PHE A 28 11.23 -17.48 -2.04
CA PHE A 28 12.14 -18.10 -1.08
C PHE A 28 11.48 -19.30 -0.43
N ILE A 29 12.13 -20.47 -0.49
CA ILE A 29 11.61 -21.75 -0.01
C ILE A 29 12.63 -22.41 0.95
N SER A 30 12.14 -23.00 2.06
CA SER A 30 12.95 -23.74 3.07
C SER A 30 12.37 -25.14 3.36
N TRP A 31 13.23 -26.10 3.77
CA TRP A 31 12.88 -27.48 4.21
C TRP A 31 12.78 -27.53 5.75
N LEU A 32 11.72 -28.03 6.43
CA LEU A 32 11.12 -29.38 6.42
C LEU A 32 9.57 -29.37 6.39
N LEU A 33 8.96 -28.19 6.19
CA LEU A 33 7.54 -27.94 5.92
C LEU A 33 7.50 -26.68 5.05
N PHE A 34 7.23 -26.84 3.75
CA PHE A 34 7.39 -25.81 2.74
C PHE A 34 6.47 -24.60 2.99
N TRP A 35 7.04 -23.40 3.12
CA TRP A 35 6.28 -22.15 3.18
C TRP A 35 6.97 -21.04 2.39
N PRO A 36 6.30 -20.41 1.41
CA PRO A 36 6.88 -19.28 0.66
C PRO A 36 7.04 -18.08 1.59
N CYS A 37 8.23 -17.48 1.63
CA CYS A 37 8.48 -16.32 2.51
C CYS A 37 7.76 -15.05 2.02
N SER A 38 7.87 -14.73 0.74
CA SER A 38 7.08 -13.70 0.08
C SER A 38 7.32 -13.80 -1.42
N SER A 39 6.29 -13.63 -2.23
CA SER A 39 6.47 -13.34 -3.66
C SER A 39 6.83 -11.87 -3.78
N CYS A 40 8.03 -11.55 -4.23
CA CYS A 40 8.44 -10.18 -4.46
C CYS A 40 8.72 -9.92 -5.94
N LEU A 41 8.57 -8.66 -6.31
CA LEU A 41 8.82 -8.15 -7.64
C LEU A 41 10.10 -7.32 -7.64
N ALA A 42 11.10 -7.69 -8.43
CA ALA A 42 12.33 -6.92 -8.58
C ALA A 42 12.32 -6.07 -9.87
N VAL A 43 12.66 -4.79 -9.74
CA VAL A 43 12.98 -3.91 -10.87
C VAL A 43 14.48 -3.96 -11.09
N VAL A 44 14.88 -4.47 -12.26
CA VAL A 44 16.28 -4.58 -12.67
C VAL A 44 16.56 -3.58 -13.79
N LEU A 45 17.56 -2.71 -13.59
CA LEU A 45 18.06 -1.79 -14.61
C LEU A 45 19.54 -2.08 -14.78
N GLN A 46 20.02 -2.16 -16.02
CA GLN A 46 21.43 -2.44 -16.34
C GLN A 46 21.98 -3.69 -15.63
N ASN A 47 21.18 -4.76 -15.53
CA ASN A 47 21.49 -6.01 -14.82
C ASN A 47 21.68 -5.87 -13.30
N ILE A 48 21.28 -4.75 -12.70
CA ILE A 48 21.35 -4.52 -11.27
C ILE A 48 19.92 -4.42 -10.72
N CYS A 49 19.65 -5.15 -9.64
CA CYS A 49 18.41 -4.98 -8.90
C CYS A 49 18.44 -3.62 -8.20
N HIS A 50 17.55 -2.70 -8.56
CA HIS A 50 17.44 -1.40 -7.92
C HIS A 50 16.40 -1.43 -6.80
N ILE A 51 15.21 -1.91 -7.12
CA ILE A 51 14.04 -1.89 -6.23
C ILE A 51 13.44 -3.28 -6.16
N VAL A 52 12.96 -3.67 -4.98
CA VAL A 52 12.14 -4.86 -4.77
C VAL A 52 10.86 -4.46 -4.06
N LYS A 53 9.72 -4.85 -4.61
CA LYS A 53 8.38 -4.63 -4.05
C LYS A 53 7.82 -5.95 -3.50
N ALA A 54 7.32 -5.93 -2.28
CA ALA A 54 6.68 -7.08 -1.65
C ALA A 54 5.35 -6.65 -0.99
N PRO A 55 4.22 -7.34 -1.23
CA PRO A 55 4.07 -8.44 -2.17
C PRO A 55 4.15 -7.98 -3.64
N ALA A 56 4.44 -8.91 -4.55
CA ALA A 56 4.41 -8.66 -5.99
C ALA A 56 2.99 -8.29 -6.47
N SER A 57 2.89 -7.24 -7.29
CA SER A 57 1.63 -6.80 -7.90
C SER A 57 1.32 -7.64 -9.14
N VAL A 58 0.87 -8.88 -8.93
CA VAL A 58 0.49 -9.83 -9.98
C VAL A 58 -0.82 -10.51 -9.63
N SER A 59 -1.52 -11.05 -10.62
CA SER A 59 -2.77 -11.78 -10.40
C SER A 59 -2.54 -13.02 -9.53
N TRP A 60 -3.61 -13.52 -8.90
CA TRP A 60 -3.52 -14.70 -8.05
C TRP A 60 -3.16 -15.96 -8.87
N GLU A 61 -3.59 -16.05 -10.13
CA GLU A 61 -3.25 -17.12 -11.07
C GLU A 61 -1.75 -17.14 -11.35
N ILE A 62 -1.17 -15.98 -11.64
CA ILE A 62 0.27 -15.83 -11.88
C ILE A 62 1.06 -16.15 -10.63
N LYS A 63 0.61 -15.68 -9.46
CA LYS A 63 1.25 -15.99 -8.18
C LYS A 63 1.25 -17.50 -7.90
N LYS A 64 0.12 -18.18 -8.16
CA LYS A 64 -0.01 -19.63 -8.01
C LYS A 64 0.91 -20.37 -8.99
N LEU A 65 0.90 -20.01 -10.26
CA LEU A 65 1.77 -20.61 -11.28
C LEU A 65 3.25 -20.46 -10.92
N ALA A 66 3.66 -19.27 -10.49
CA ALA A 66 5.03 -19.01 -10.07
C ALA A 66 5.43 -19.84 -8.84
N MET A 67 4.52 -20.00 -7.87
CA MET A 67 4.73 -20.90 -6.72
C MET A 67 4.90 -22.35 -7.16
N ASP A 68 4.09 -22.84 -8.11
CA ASP A 68 4.16 -24.20 -8.62
C ASP A 68 5.49 -24.46 -9.35
N VAL A 69 5.96 -23.50 -10.16
CA VAL A 69 7.27 -23.59 -10.85
C VAL A 69 8.41 -23.60 -9.83
N ALA A 70 8.39 -22.69 -8.86
CA ALA A 70 9.42 -22.62 -7.82
C ALA A 70 9.45 -23.89 -6.96
N TYR A 71 8.28 -24.43 -6.61
CA TYR A 71 8.16 -25.69 -5.89
C TYR A 71 8.80 -26.85 -6.66
N LYS A 72 8.47 -27.00 -7.94
CA LYS A 72 9.06 -28.06 -8.79
C LYS A 72 10.57 -27.91 -8.93
N ALA A 73 11.06 -26.70 -9.10
CA ALA A 73 12.49 -26.42 -9.24
C ALA A 73 13.25 -26.81 -7.96
N VAL A 74 12.79 -26.36 -6.79
CA VAL A 74 13.45 -26.68 -5.51
C VAL A 74 13.33 -28.16 -5.15
N ASN A 75 12.20 -28.82 -5.46
CA ASN A 75 12.02 -30.25 -5.19
C ASN A 75 12.91 -31.16 -6.05
N SER A 76 13.50 -30.64 -7.13
CA SER A 76 14.51 -31.36 -7.93
C SER A 76 15.94 -31.25 -7.37
N LEU A 77 16.14 -30.51 -6.27
CA LEU A 77 17.43 -30.26 -5.66
C LEU A 77 17.51 -30.88 -4.26
N GLU A 78 18.70 -31.30 -3.88
CA GLU A 78 19.01 -31.74 -2.51
C GLU A 78 19.72 -30.62 -1.75
N GLY A 79 19.40 -30.45 -0.46
CA GLY A 79 20.09 -29.51 0.43
C GLY A 79 19.22 -29.01 1.58
N ALA A 80 19.87 -28.37 2.56
CA ALA A 80 19.22 -27.71 3.69
C ALA A 80 19.55 -26.22 3.67
N GLY A 81 18.52 -25.36 3.79
CA GLY A 81 18.71 -23.91 3.75
C GLY A 81 17.53 -23.18 3.14
N ILE A 82 17.86 -22.11 2.42
CA ILE A 82 16.93 -21.34 1.61
C ILE A 82 17.34 -21.49 0.16
N PHE A 83 16.35 -21.70 -0.69
CA PHE A 83 16.49 -21.61 -2.13
C PHE A 83 15.76 -20.36 -2.59
N ALA A 84 16.52 -19.41 -3.15
CA ALA A 84 15.98 -18.28 -3.86
C ALA A 84 15.75 -18.69 -5.31
N VAL A 85 14.49 -18.65 -5.73
CA VAL A 85 14.08 -18.98 -7.10
C VAL A 85 13.80 -17.68 -7.83
N GLU A 86 14.50 -17.47 -8.94
CA GLU A 86 14.30 -16.34 -9.83
C GLU A 86 13.49 -16.76 -11.04
N LEU A 87 12.40 -16.03 -11.30
CA LEU A 87 11.47 -16.29 -12.38
C LEU A 87 11.31 -15.04 -13.24
N PHE A 88 11.17 -15.21 -14.55
CA PHE A 88 10.68 -14.18 -15.45
C PHE A 88 9.18 -14.37 -15.69
N LEU A 89 8.41 -13.28 -15.59
CA LEU A 89 7.07 -13.21 -16.14
C LEU A 89 7.12 -12.46 -17.48
N THR A 90 6.67 -13.11 -18.54
CA THR A 90 6.57 -12.53 -19.88
C THR A 90 5.26 -11.75 -20.05
N GLU A 91 5.19 -10.89 -21.07
CA GLU A 91 4.00 -10.07 -21.35
C GLU A 91 2.75 -10.91 -21.68
N ASP A 92 2.94 -12.09 -22.27
CA ASP A 92 1.88 -13.06 -22.57
C ASP A 92 1.51 -13.95 -21.36
N GLY A 93 2.06 -13.66 -20.18
CA GLY A 93 1.68 -14.32 -18.92
C GLY A 93 2.38 -15.65 -18.64
N GLN A 94 3.46 -15.97 -19.35
CA GLN A 94 4.26 -17.18 -19.10
C GLN A 94 5.28 -16.95 -17.97
N ILE A 95 5.50 -18.00 -17.19
CA ILE A 95 6.54 -18.03 -16.15
C ILE A 95 7.72 -18.88 -16.62
N LEU A 96 8.91 -18.27 -16.69
CA LEU A 96 10.15 -18.93 -17.05
C LEU A 96 11.09 -18.99 -15.84
N LEU A 97 11.67 -20.15 -15.57
CA LEU A 97 12.69 -20.32 -14.53
C LEU A 97 14.02 -19.74 -15.02
N ASN A 98 14.59 -18.79 -14.28
CA ASN A 98 15.87 -18.17 -14.59
C ASN A 98 17.03 -18.79 -13.78
N GLU A 99 16.92 -18.78 -12.46
CA GLU A 99 17.98 -19.24 -11.55
C GLU A 99 17.36 -19.86 -10.29
N VAL A 100 18.06 -20.84 -9.72
CA VAL A 100 17.84 -21.29 -8.34
C VAL A 100 19.15 -21.17 -7.56
N ALA A 101 19.18 -20.28 -6.57
CA ALA A 101 20.34 -20.04 -5.74
C ALA A 101 20.12 -20.63 -4.33
N PRO A 102 20.93 -21.61 -3.87
CA PRO A 102 20.79 -22.26 -2.56
C PRO A 102 21.38 -21.41 -1.42
N ARG A 103 21.01 -20.13 -1.36
CA ARG A 103 21.50 -19.15 -0.39
C ARG A 103 20.50 -18.00 -0.22
N PRO A 104 20.58 -17.23 0.88
CA PRO A 104 19.92 -15.94 0.97
C PRO A 104 20.28 -15.05 -0.23
N HIS A 105 19.27 -14.37 -0.76
CA HIS A 105 19.41 -13.57 -1.97
C HIS A 105 19.24 -12.09 -1.70
N ASN A 106 19.88 -11.25 -2.51
CA ASN A 106 19.84 -9.80 -2.34
C ASN A 106 18.42 -9.23 -2.34
N SER A 107 17.50 -9.84 -3.09
CA SER A 107 16.10 -9.43 -3.15
C SER A 107 15.33 -9.68 -1.86
N GLY A 108 15.79 -10.59 -1.00
CA GLY A 108 15.11 -10.92 0.24
C GLY A 108 15.53 -10.04 1.43
N HIS A 109 16.34 -9.00 1.21
CA HIS A 109 16.72 -8.08 2.30
C HIS A 109 15.50 -7.42 2.96
N HIS A 110 14.43 -7.14 2.20
CA HIS A 110 13.19 -6.59 2.77
C HIS A 110 12.61 -7.47 3.90
N THR A 111 12.91 -8.78 3.91
CA THR A 111 12.37 -9.73 4.89
C THR A 111 12.90 -9.47 6.30
N ILE A 112 13.96 -8.67 6.47
CA ILE A 112 14.46 -8.27 7.79
C ILE A 112 13.40 -7.43 8.52
N GLU A 113 12.74 -6.50 7.82
CA GLU A 113 11.72 -5.61 8.42
C GLU A 113 10.29 -6.09 8.18
N SER A 114 10.05 -6.73 7.02
CA SER A 114 8.68 -6.96 6.56
C SER A 114 8.12 -8.34 6.90
N CYS A 115 8.94 -9.28 7.40
CA CYS A 115 8.52 -10.67 7.69
C CYS A 115 8.82 -11.04 9.15
N LYS A 116 8.01 -11.92 9.74
CA LYS A 116 8.21 -12.38 11.13
C LYS A 116 9.52 -13.13 11.33
N THR A 117 9.94 -13.88 10.31
CA THR A 117 11.25 -14.53 10.28
C THR A 117 11.90 -14.25 8.94
N SER A 118 13.01 -13.51 8.98
CA SER A 118 13.74 -13.11 7.77
C SER A 118 14.33 -14.32 7.04
N GLN A 119 14.66 -14.17 5.75
CA GLN A 119 15.37 -15.21 5.01
C GLN A 119 16.71 -15.59 5.68
N PHE A 120 17.38 -14.64 6.33
CA PHE A 120 18.70 -14.88 6.94
C PHE A 120 18.57 -15.76 8.17
N GLU A 121 17.59 -15.45 9.01
CA GLU A 121 17.28 -16.26 10.19
C GLU A 121 16.76 -17.63 9.79
N GLN A 122 15.86 -17.72 8.80
CA GLN A 122 15.38 -19.00 8.28
C GLN A 122 16.51 -19.87 7.72
N HIS A 123 17.45 -19.26 6.97
CA HIS A 123 18.61 -19.99 6.47
C HIS A 123 19.48 -20.53 7.60
N LEU A 124 19.76 -19.71 8.63
CA LEU A 124 20.51 -20.15 9.80
C LEU A 124 19.79 -21.27 10.56
N ARG A 125 18.47 -21.14 10.79
CA ARG A 125 17.67 -22.17 11.44
C ARG A 125 17.73 -23.49 10.69
N ALA A 126 17.56 -23.45 9.37
CA ALA A 126 17.63 -24.64 8.51
C ALA A 126 19.01 -25.31 8.54
N VAL A 127 20.10 -24.53 8.45
CA VAL A 127 21.47 -25.07 8.49
C VAL A 127 21.83 -25.64 9.86
N LEU A 128 21.33 -25.03 10.94
CA LEU A 128 21.57 -25.47 12.31
C LEU A 128 20.60 -26.58 12.78
N GLY A 129 19.66 -27.03 11.94
CA GLY A 129 18.66 -28.04 12.31
C GLY A 129 17.66 -27.55 13.36
N LEU A 130 17.45 -26.24 13.47
CA LEU A 130 16.46 -25.63 14.36
C LEU A 130 15.08 -25.60 13.69
N SER A 131 14.05 -25.39 14.50
CA SER A 131 12.69 -25.18 13.97
C SER A 131 12.63 -23.92 13.09
N LEU A 132 12.03 -24.07 11.91
CA LEU A 132 11.78 -22.93 11.02
C LEU A 132 10.80 -21.95 11.65
N GLY A 133 11.01 -20.67 11.40
CA GLY A 133 10.11 -19.61 11.83
C GLY A 133 8.90 -19.44 10.90
N ASP A 134 7.98 -18.55 11.27
CA ASP A 134 6.87 -18.12 10.42
C ASP A 134 7.40 -17.08 9.41
N PRO A 135 7.42 -17.36 8.10
CA PRO A 135 7.99 -16.42 7.16
C PRO A 135 6.95 -15.42 6.63
N SER A 136 5.74 -15.37 7.19
CA SER A 136 4.69 -14.43 6.78
C SER A 136 5.10 -12.97 6.95
N MET A 137 4.59 -12.13 6.04
CA MET A 137 4.76 -10.69 6.15
C MET A 137 4.04 -10.15 7.38
N MET A 138 4.72 -9.29 8.14
CA MET A 138 4.16 -8.52 9.25
C MET A 138 3.52 -7.22 8.78
N THR A 139 3.95 -6.71 7.63
CA THR A 139 3.46 -5.46 7.05
C THR A 139 2.71 -5.74 5.74
N PRO A 140 1.61 -5.03 5.45
CA PRO A 140 0.88 -5.23 4.20
C PRO A 140 1.70 -4.95 2.93
N ALA A 141 2.67 -4.05 3.01
CA ALA A 141 3.58 -3.73 1.92
C ALA A 141 4.99 -3.40 2.41
N ALA A 142 5.96 -3.63 1.53
CA ALA A 142 7.36 -3.28 1.72
C ALA A 142 8.03 -3.01 0.37
N ILE A 143 8.93 -2.04 0.35
CA ILE A 143 9.84 -1.76 -0.75
C ILE A 143 11.26 -1.75 -0.21
N MET A 144 12.14 -2.51 -0.84
CA MET A 144 13.58 -2.41 -0.62
C MET A 144 14.22 -1.68 -1.80
N CYS A 145 14.95 -0.61 -1.51
CA CYS A 145 15.73 0.16 -2.46
C CYS A 145 17.21 -0.05 -2.15
N ASN A 146 18.00 -0.44 -3.15
CA ASN A 146 19.44 -0.59 -2.98
C ASN A 146 20.13 0.77 -3.04
N ILE A 147 20.98 1.06 -2.05
CA ILE A 147 21.90 2.20 -2.11
C ILE A 147 23.06 1.77 -3.01
N LEU A 148 23.13 2.34 -4.20
CA LEU A 148 24.20 2.09 -5.16
C LEU A 148 25.19 3.26 -5.14
N GLY A 149 26.47 3.01 -5.43
CA GLY A 149 27.41 4.09 -5.64
C GLY A 149 27.05 4.88 -6.90
N GLU A 150 26.68 6.15 -6.74
CA GLU A 150 26.38 7.05 -7.86
C GLU A 150 27.65 7.75 -8.39
N ASP A 151 28.64 7.90 -7.51
CA ASP A 151 29.95 8.44 -7.84
C ASP A 151 31.07 7.59 -7.18
N GLU A 152 32.33 7.97 -7.39
CA GLU A 152 33.50 7.33 -6.80
C GLU A 152 34.04 8.10 -5.59
N GLY A 153 34.67 7.41 -4.65
CA GLY A 153 35.32 8.03 -3.49
C GLY A 153 34.37 8.83 -2.59
N GLU A 154 34.87 9.92 -2.01
CA GLU A 154 34.15 10.79 -1.06
C GLU A 154 32.83 11.38 -1.60
N PRO A 155 32.76 11.90 -2.84
CA PRO A 155 31.50 12.38 -3.41
C PRO A 155 30.38 11.33 -3.41
N GLY A 156 30.72 10.08 -3.75
CA GLY A 156 29.72 9.01 -3.76
C GLY A 156 29.26 8.66 -2.33
N PHE A 157 30.17 8.68 -1.34
CA PHE A 157 29.76 8.54 0.06
C PHE A 157 28.81 9.67 0.47
N TYR A 158 29.10 10.92 0.11
CA TYR A 158 28.24 12.05 0.45
C TYR A 158 26.81 11.88 -0.06
N LEU A 159 26.63 11.51 -1.33
CA LEU A 159 25.31 11.24 -1.94
C LEU A 159 24.57 10.10 -1.22
N ALA A 160 25.26 9.00 -0.93
CA ALA A 160 24.68 7.88 -0.20
C ALA A 160 24.20 8.30 1.21
N HIS A 161 24.99 9.09 1.94
CA HIS A 161 24.61 9.58 3.27
C HIS A 161 23.41 10.54 3.22
N GLN A 162 23.32 11.41 2.20
CA GLN A 162 22.14 12.27 2.02
C GLN A 162 20.87 11.46 1.79
N LEU A 163 20.93 10.43 0.93
CA LEU A 163 19.81 9.52 0.72
C LEU A 163 19.40 8.81 2.02
N MET A 164 20.37 8.35 2.79
CA MET A 164 20.13 7.75 4.11
C MET A 164 19.50 8.74 5.09
N GLN A 165 19.94 9.99 5.13
CA GLN A 165 19.34 11.02 5.98
C GLN A 165 17.88 11.28 5.62
N ARG A 166 17.54 11.36 4.33
CA ARG A 166 16.14 11.46 3.87
C ARG A 166 15.33 10.22 4.24
N ALA A 167 15.91 9.03 4.15
CA ALA A 167 15.24 7.82 4.59
C ALA A 167 14.94 7.82 6.09
N LEU A 168 15.87 8.30 6.93
CA LEU A 168 15.70 8.34 8.39
C LEU A 168 14.59 9.30 8.85
N SER A 169 14.14 10.25 8.02
CA SER A 169 12.98 11.10 8.34
C SER A 169 11.64 10.46 8.01
N ILE A 170 11.64 9.33 7.29
CA ILE A 170 10.43 8.61 6.89
C ILE A 170 10.09 7.56 7.95
N SER A 171 8.89 7.70 8.54
CA SER A 171 8.35 6.67 9.43
C SER A 171 8.16 5.35 8.67
N GLY A 172 8.74 4.26 9.20
CA GLY A 172 8.71 2.95 8.56
C GLY A 172 9.84 2.69 7.56
N ALA A 173 10.81 3.59 7.43
CA ALA A 173 12.03 3.35 6.66
C ALA A 173 13.19 2.88 7.56
N PHE A 174 13.94 1.90 7.07
CA PHE A 174 15.04 1.25 7.78
C PHE A 174 16.27 1.25 6.89
N VAL A 175 17.36 1.84 7.38
CA VAL A 175 18.61 1.99 6.63
C VAL A 175 19.61 0.92 7.06
N HIS A 176 20.16 0.20 6.08
CA HIS A 176 21.18 -0.82 6.27
C HIS A 176 22.44 -0.48 5.48
N TRP A 177 23.44 0.03 6.20
CA TRP A 177 24.72 0.39 5.63
C TRP A 177 25.73 -0.75 5.76
N TYR A 178 26.42 -1.10 4.66
CA TYR A 178 27.39 -2.20 4.67
C TYR A 178 28.82 -1.77 4.97
N ASN A 179 29.06 -0.47 5.18
CA ASN A 179 30.35 0.09 5.55
C ASN A 179 31.52 -0.41 4.67
N LYS A 180 31.31 -0.44 3.35
CA LYS A 180 32.35 -0.84 2.41
C LYS A 180 33.42 0.25 2.34
N PRO A 181 34.72 -0.10 2.37
CA PRO A 181 35.81 0.88 2.49
C PRO A 181 35.98 1.75 1.25
N GLU A 182 35.49 1.30 0.10
CA GLU A 182 35.61 2.01 -1.17
C GLU A 182 34.25 2.16 -1.84
N MET A 183 33.95 3.40 -2.22
CA MET A 183 32.81 3.77 -3.04
C MET A 183 33.15 3.62 -4.53
N ARG A 184 32.38 2.79 -5.23
CA ARG A 184 32.52 2.56 -6.67
C ARG A 184 31.16 2.67 -7.34
N ARG A 185 31.13 3.20 -8.56
CA ARG A 185 29.88 3.33 -9.32
C ARG A 185 29.18 1.99 -9.46
N GLN A 186 27.86 2.00 -9.30
CA GLN A 186 26.96 0.84 -9.39
C GLN A 186 27.21 -0.28 -8.36
N ARG A 187 28.18 -0.13 -7.45
CA ARG A 187 28.39 -1.08 -6.37
C ARG A 187 27.29 -0.88 -5.33
N LYS A 188 26.62 -1.96 -4.92
CA LYS A 188 25.68 -1.91 -3.80
C LYS A 188 26.43 -1.59 -2.50
N MET A 189 26.13 -0.47 -1.87
CA MET A 189 26.75 0.01 -0.63
C MET A 189 25.88 -0.20 0.61
N GLY A 190 24.58 -0.39 0.39
CA GLY A 190 23.61 -0.67 1.44
C GLY A 190 22.24 -0.91 0.83
N HIS A 191 21.22 -0.89 1.68
CA HIS A 191 19.83 -0.86 1.23
C HIS A 191 18.96 -0.11 2.24
N ILE A 192 17.80 0.32 1.77
CA ILE A 192 16.76 0.95 2.56
C ILE A 192 15.50 0.12 2.38
N THR A 193 14.90 -0.34 3.47
CA THR A 193 13.58 -0.98 3.43
C THR A 193 12.55 0.01 3.96
N ILE A 194 11.54 0.33 3.15
CA ILE A 194 10.38 1.10 3.57
C ILE A 194 9.22 0.12 3.71
N VAL A 195 8.60 0.04 4.87
CA VAL A 195 7.40 -0.75 5.12
C VAL A 195 6.19 0.14 5.30
N GLY A 196 5.02 -0.37 4.94
CA GLY A 196 3.79 0.40 5.06
C GLY A 196 2.54 -0.44 4.91
N ARG A 197 1.42 0.27 4.95
CA ARG A 197 0.06 -0.29 4.96
C ARG A 197 -0.53 -0.58 3.59
N SER A 198 0.06 -0.04 2.52
CA SER A 198 -0.25 -0.40 1.13
C SER A 198 0.98 -0.16 0.25
N MET A 199 1.03 -0.82 -0.93
CA MET A 199 2.13 -0.61 -1.86
C MET A 199 2.20 0.86 -2.31
N SER A 200 1.06 1.47 -2.59
CA SER A 200 0.95 2.89 -2.97
C SER A 200 1.54 3.85 -1.95
N VAL A 201 1.26 3.64 -0.65
CA VAL A 201 1.84 4.47 0.43
C VAL A 201 3.36 4.37 0.38
N VAL A 202 3.88 3.15 0.27
CA VAL A 202 5.34 2.91 0.28
C VAL A 202 5.99 3.46 -0.99
N GLU A 203 5.33 3.39 -2.16
CA GLU A 203 5.80 3.98 -3.41
C GLU A 203 5.86 5.50 -3.34
N ASN A 204 4.86 6.15 -2.75
CA ASN A 204 4.86 7.61 -2.54
C ASN A 204 5.98 8.05 -1.58
N LEU A 205 6.21 7.28 -0.51
CA LEU A 205 7.32 7.52 0.41
C LEU A 205 8.67 7.33 -0.28
N LEU A 206 8.82 6.27 -1.10
CA LEU A 206 10.01 6.07 -1.92
C LEU A 206 10.23 7.25 -2.88
N ALA A 207 9.19 7.70 -3.58
CA ALA A 207 9.29 8.82 -4.52
C ALA A 207 9.74 10.10 -3.80
N SER A 208 9.15 10.42 -2.64
CA SER A 208 9.56 11.57 -1.82
C SER A 208 10.98 11.43 -1.28
N MET A 209 11.44 10.22 -0.97
CA MET A 209 12.82 9.95 -0.56
C MET A 209 13.83 10.16 -1.68
N LEU A 210 13.46 9.83 -2.92
CA LEU A 210 14.31 9.93 -4.10
C LEU A 210 14.31 11.34 -4.71
N ASP A 211 13.24 12.13 -4.50
CA ASP A 211 13.14 13.51 -4.99
C ASP A 211 13.97 14.49 -4.13
N GLU A 212 15.01 15.07 -4.72
CA GLU A 212 15.89 16.05 -4.08
C GLU A 212 15.20 17.39 -3.78
N ALA A 213 14.07 17.69 -4.45
CA ALA A 213 13.36 18.97 -4.32
C ALA A 213 12.20 18.96 -3.30
N SER A 214 11.82 17.79 -2.75
CA SER A 214 10.65 17.69 -1.87
C SER A 214 11.02 17.97 -0.40
N GLU A 215 10.99 19.24 0.00
CA GLU A 215 11.15 19.65 1.42
C GLU A 215 9.88 19.37 2.26
N LYS A 216 8.78 18.91 1.66
CA LYS A 216 7.53 18.57 2.36
C LYS A 216 7.24 17.08 2.22
N PRO A 217 7.06 16.34 3.33
CA PRO A 217 6.62 14.96 3.25
C PRO A 217 5.27 14.91 2.53
N ALA A 218 5.17 14.11 1.46
CA ALA A 218 3.92 13.88 0.76
C ALA A 218 2.90 13.26 1.72
N VAL A 219 1.88 14.04 2.12
CA VAL A 219 0.82 13.55 3.02
C VAL A 219 -0.06 12.60 2.23
N VAL A 220 0.09 11.30 2.49
CA VAL A 220 -0.78 10.28 1.88
C VAL A 220 -2.13 10.29 2.59
N HIS A 221 -3.15 10.78 1.90
CA HIS A 221 -4.53 10.81 2.40
C HIS A 221 -5.08 9.39 2.57
N ARG A 222 -5.70 9.12 3.73
CA ARG A 222 -6.34 7.84 4.05
C ARG A 222 -7.83 7.83 3.73
N VAL A 223 -8.47 9.00 3.79
CA VAL A 223 -9.91 9.15 3.56
C VAL A 223 -10.16 10.14 2.45
N GLY A 224 -11.00 9.76 1.49
CA GLY A 224 -11.49 10.66 0.45
C GLY A 224 -12.88 11.17 0.80
N ILE A 225 -13.05 12.46 1.05
CA ILE A 225 -14.36 13.10 1.21
C ILE A 225 -14.76 13.68 -0.14
N ILE A 226 -15.81 13.14 -0.74
CA ILE A 226 -16.34 13.62 -2.03
C ILE A 226 -17.79 14.05 -1.91
N MET A 227 -18.17 15.04 -2.71
CA MET A 227 -19.53 15.55 -2.76
C MET A 227 -19.95 15.96 -4.16
N GLY A 228 -21.24 15.83 -4.46
CA GLY A 228 -21.80 16.11 -5.77
C GLY A 228 -21.75 17.59 -6.16
N SER A 229 -21.90 18.48 -5.17
CA SER A 229 -21.81 19.94 -5.32
C SER A 229 -21.16 20.61 -4.11
N ASP A 230 -20.66 21.82 -4.32
CA ASP A 230 -20.25 22.75 -3.26
C ASP A 230 -21.36 23.05 -2.23
N SER A 231 -22.63 23.06 -2.64
CA SER A 231 -23.77 23.22 -1.73
C SER A 231 -23.89 22.12 -0.68
N ASP A 232 -23.27 20.95 -0.90
CA ASP A 232 -23.23 19.85 0.06
C ASP A 232 -22.13 20.05 1.13
N PHE A 233 -21.15 20.94 0.86
CA PHE A 233 -19.98 21.16 1.72
C PHE A 233 -20.32 21.56 3.17
N PRO A 234 -21.33 22.42 3.46
CA PRO A 234 -21.68 22.78 4.84
C PRO A 234 -22.03 21.58 5.71
N VAL A 235 -22.57 20.51 5.13
CA VAL A 235 -22.82 19.22 5.78
C VAL A 235 -21.54 18.39 5.82
N MET A 236 -20.90 18.19 4.66
CA MET A 236 -19.78 17.27 4.52
C MET A 236 -18.52 17.68 5.30
N ARG A 237 -18.33 18.97 5.59
CA ARG A 237 -17.23 19.46 6.44
C ARG A 237 -17.22 18.85 7.84
N ASP A 238 -18.35 18.36 8.34
CA ASP A 238 -18.41 17.76 9.67
C ASP A 238 -17.74 16.38 9.71
N ALA A 239 -17.62 15.69 8.57
CA ALA A 239 -16.75 14.52 8.46
C ALA A 239 -15.27 14.91 8.59
N ALA A 240 -14.85 15.98 7.93
CA ALA A 240 -13.48 16.49 7.97
C ALA A 240 -13.05 16.86 9.41
N LYS A 241 -13.90 17.58 10.16
CA LYS A 241 -13.64 17.92 11.57
C LYS A 241 -13.41 16.70 12.46
N VAL A 242 -14.16 15.62 12.22
CA VAL A 242 -13.94 14.36 12.93
C VAL A 242 -12.57 13.79 12.58
N LEU A 243 -12.23 13.70 11.30
CA LEU A 243 -10.94 13.18 10.87
C LEU A 243 -9.76 14.01 11.40
N ASP A 244 -9.89 15.35 11.45
CA ASP A 244 -8.92 16.25 12.09
C ASP A 244 -8.71 15.89 13.57
N THR A 245 -9.81 15.68 14.31
CA THR A 245 -9.77 15.31 15.74
C THR A 245 -9.02 14.01 15.98
N PHE A 246 -9.12 13.06 15.05
CA PHE A 246 -8.44 11.77 15.12
C PHE A 246 -7.04 11.75 14.48
N GLY A 247 -6.62 12.84 13.85
CA GLY A 247 -5.35 12.93 13.12
C GLY A 247 -5.29 12.04 11.88
N VAL A 248 -6.42 11.76 11.24
CA VAL A 248 -6.50 10.95 10.03
C VAL A 248 -6.38 11.88 8.82
N PRO A 249 -5.35 11.75 7.96
CA PRO A 249 -5.21 12.63 6.80
C PRO A 249 -6.27 12.31 5.75
N TYR A 250 -6.88 13.35 5.18
CA TYR A 250 -7.95 13.23 4.20
C TYR A 250 -7.82 14.25 3.08
N GLU A 251 -8.50 13.99 1.96
CA GLU A 251 -8.73 14.96 0.89
C GLU A 251 -10.22 15.30 0.80
N ILE A 252 -10.53 16.51 0.33
CA ILE A 252 -11.90 16.94 0.03
C ILE A 252 -11.99 17.34 -1.44
N LYS A 253 -12.92 16.74 -2.20
CA LYS A 253 -13.12 17.06 -3.63
C LYS A 253 -14.59 17.17 -4.00
N ILE A 254 -14.90 17.99 -5.01
CA ILE A 254 -16.20 18.01 -5.67
C ILE A 254 -16.14 17.01 -6.83
N VAL A 255 -16.99 15.99 -6.80
CA VAL A 255 -17.06 14.90 -7.77
C VAL A 255 -18.53 14.64 -8.07
N SER A 256 -18.99 15.00 -9.27
CA SER A 256 -20.42 14.94 -9.61
C SER A 256 -20.72 13.73 -10.50
N ALA A 257 -21.50 12.78 -9.98
CA ALA A 257 -21.91 11.59 -10.75
C ALA A 257 -22.70 11.93 -12.02
N HIS A 258 -23.47 13.02 -12.01
CA HIS A 258 -24.32 13.41 -13.14
C HIS A 258 -23.66 14.40 -14.10
N ARG A 259 -22.76 15.26 -13.60
CA ARG A 259 -22.17 16.34 -14.39
C ARG A 259 -20.75 16.03 -14.87
N THR A 260 -20.00 15.23 -14.12
CA THR A 260 -18.62 14.85 -14.44
C THR A 260 -18.38 13.34 -14.25
N PRO A 261 -19.14 12.47 -14.94
CA PRO A 261 -19.10 11.02 -14.74
C PRO A 261 -17.72 10.41 -15.00
N ASP A 262 -16.98 10.87 -16.01
CA ASP A 262 -15.64 10.35 -16.32
C ASP A 262 -14.63 10.69 -15.22
N TRP A 263 -14.77 11.87 -14.60
CA TRP A 263 -13.96 12.27 -13.46
C TRP A 263 -14.30 11.43 -12.22
N MET A 264 -15.58 11.20 -11.95
CA MET A 264 -16.01 10.29 -10.88
C MET A 264 -15.46 8.89 -11.09
N PHE A 265 -15.50 8.38 -12.31
CA PHE A 265 -14.93 7.09 -12.67
C PHE A 265 -13.45 7.03 -12.35
N SER A 266 -12.69 8.01 -12.86
CA SER A 266 -11.25 8.11 -12.67
C SER A 266 -10.87 8.26 -11.19
N TYR A 267 -11.66 9.02 -10.43
CA TYR A 267 -11.44 9.20 -8.99
C TYR A 267 -11.62 7.89 -8.23
N ALA A 268 -12.70 7.15 -8.50
CA ALA A 268 -13.05 5.92 -7.81
C ALA A 268 -12.08 4.77 -8.14
N SER A 269 -11.75 4.58 -9.42
CA SER A 269 -10.86 3.51 -9.87
C SER A 269 -9.42 3.68 -9.35
N SER A 270 -8.92 4.91 -9.29
CA SER A 270 -7.55 5.21 -8.81
C SER A 270 -7.43 5.39 -7.29
N ALA A 271 -8.54 5.39 -6.53
CA ALA A 271 -8.51 5.77 -5.11
C ALA A 271 -7.57 4.89 -4.27
N GLN A 272 -7.61 3.57 -4.48
CA GLN A 272 -6.75 2.62 -3.75
C GLN A 272 -5.26 2.84 -4.06
N GLU A 273 -4.94 3.10 -5.33
CA GLU A 273 -3.58 3.38 -5.80
C GLU A 273 -3.04 4.70 -5.26
N ARG A 274 -3.91 5.64 -4.88
CA ARG A 274 -3.51 6.89 -4.21
C ARG A 274 -3.32 6.74 -2.70
N GLY A 275 -3.62 5.56 -2.15
CA GLY A 275 -3.52 5.28 -0.71
C GLY A 275 -4.79 5.56 0.09
N ILE A 276 -5.91 5.88 -0.58
CA ILE A 276 -7.21 6.00 0.08
C ILE A 276 -7.66 4.61 0.55
N GLU A 277 -8.14 4.55 1.78
CA GLU A 277 -8.66 3.34 2.42
C GLU A 277 -10.18 3.39 2.61
N VAL A 278 -10.77 4.58 2.76
CA VAL A 278 -12.22 4.79 2.91
C VAL A 278 -12.66 6.00 2.10
N ILE A 279 -13.80 5.90 1.42
CA ILE A 279 -14.42 7.05 0.74
C ILE A 279 -15.71 7.44 1.46
N ILE A 280 -15.86 8.72 1.78
CA ILE A 280 -17.09 9.32 2.29
C ILE A 280 -17.70 10.13 1.16
N ALA A 281 -18.88 9.73 0.68
CA ALA A 281 -19.55 10.34 -0.45
C ALA A 281 -20.89 10.97 -0.03
N GLY A 282 -21.03 12.28 -0.26
CA GLY A 282 -22.25 13.05 0.00
C GLY A 282 -23.01 13.39 -1.27
N ALA A 283 -24.32 13.17 -1.28
CA ALA A 283 -25.19 13.62 -2.38
C ALA A 283 -26.64 13.80 -1.92
N GLY A 284 -27.36 14.71 -2.57
CA GLY A 284 -28.78 15.00 -2.34
C GLY A 284 -29.69 14.67 -3.53
N GLY A 285 -30.98 14.43 -3.27
CA GLY A 285 -32.00 14.14 -4.28
C GLY A 285 -31.86 12.74 -4.85
N ALA A 286 -31.74 12.63 -6.17
CA ALA A 286 -31.34 11.38 -6.84
C ALA A 286 -29.84 11.12 -6.61
N ALA A 287 -29.51 10.71 -5.39
CA ALA A 287 -28.16 10.73 -4.81
C ALA A 287 -27.28 9.54 -5.27
N HIS A 288 -26.89 9.51 -6.55
CA HIS A 288 -26.19 8.37 -7.15
C HIS A 288 -24.68 8.28 -6.83
N LEU A 289 -24.06 9.37 -6.35
CA LEU A 289 -22.60 9.43 -6.18
C LEU A 289 -22.05 8.28 -5.31
N PRO A 290 -22.60 7.97 -4.12
CA PRO A 290 -22.05 6.90 -3.27
C PRO A 290 -22.15 5.52 -3.94
N GLY A 291 -23.30 5.20 -4.54
CA GLY A 291 -23.54 3.92 -5.20
C GLY A 291 -22.67 3.71 -6.44
N MET A 292 -22.51 4.75 -7.27
CA MET A 292 -21.65 4.69 -8.45
C MET A 292 -20.18 4.53 -8.08
N VAL A 293 -19.70 5.27 -7.08
CA VAL A 293 -18.32 5.13 -6.61
C VAL A 293 -18.08 3.73 -6.04
N ALA A 294 -19.01 3.19 -5.25
CA ALA A 294 -18.92 1.82 -4.71
C ALA A 294 -18.86 0.75 -5.81
N SER A 295 -19.47 0.99 -6.98
CA SER A 295 -19.42 0.05 -8.11
C SER A 295 -18.07 0.01 -8.83
N LEU A 296 -17.21 1.00 -8.59
CA LEU A 296 -15.97 1.24 -9.34
C LEU A 296 -14.70 1.05 -8.49
N THR A 297 -14.85 0.73 -7.21
CA THR A 297 -13.73 0.62 -6.28
C THR A 297 -13.93 -0.55 -5.32
N PRO A 298 -12.86 -1.28 -4.94
CA PRO A 298 -12.96 -2.30 -3.90
C PRO A 298 -12.99 -1.71 -2.48
N LEU A 299 -12.79 -0.39 -2.35
CA LEU A 299 -12.74 0.30 -1.05
C LEU A 299 -14.13 0.43 -0.43
N PRO A 300 -14.25 0.44 0.92
CA PRO A 300 -15.49 0.79 1.59
C PRO A 300 -15.93 2.22 1.25
N VAL A 301 -17.19 2.35 0.85
CA VAL A 301 -17.84 3.63 0.59
C VAL A 301 -18.92 3.90 1.63
N ILE A 302 -18.81 5.03 2.31
CA ILE A 302 -19.78 5.54 3.27
C ILE A 302 -20.64 6.59 2.57
N GLY A 303 -21.95 6.35 2.52
CA GLY A 303 -22.91 7.27 1.91
C GLY A 303 -23.50 8.21 2.94
N VAL A 304 -23.42 9.52 2.69
CA VAL A 304 -24.10 10.57 3.47
C VAL A 304 -25.27 11.11 2.65
N PRO A 305 -26.52 10.79 3.00
CA PRO A 305 -27.68 11.39 2.36
C PRO A 305 -27.76 12.87 2.73
N VAL A 306 -27.57 13.77 1.77
CA VAL A 306 -27.70 15.21 1.98
C VAL A 306 -29.16 15.60 1.74
N ARG A 307 -29.74 16.36 2.66
CA ARG A 307 -31.13 16.83 2.54
C ARG A 307 -31.27 17.76 1.34
N ALA A 308 -32.02 17.32 0.33
CA ALA A 308 -32.44 18.16 -0.79
C ALA A 308 -33.56 19.13 -0.36
N SER A 309 -34.00 19.98 -1.28
CA SER A 309 -35.05 20.98 -1.03
C SER A 309 -36.43 20.39 -0.76
N ALA A 310 -36.70 19.19 -1.28
CA ALA A 310 -37.95 18.46 -1.08
C ALA A 310 -37.70 17.16 -0.31
N LEU A 311 -38.78 16.58 0.23
CA LEU A 311 -38.80 15.22 0.84
C LEU A 311 -37.87 15.00 2.04
N ASP A 312 -37.32 16.07 2.63
CA ASP A 312 -36.47 16.05 3.82
C ASP A 312 -35.28 15.08 3.76
N GLY A 313 -34.79 14.80 2.55
CA GLY A 313 -33.68 13.88 2.32
C GLY A 313 -34.07 12.40 2.31
N LEU A 314 -35.37 12.06 2.35
CA LEU A 314 -35.85 10.69 2.18
C LEU A 314 -35.50 10.15 0.79
N ASP A 315 -35.59 11.01 -0.23
CA ASP A 315 -35.15 10.74 -1.60
C ASP A 315 -33.65 10.40 -1.64
N SER A 316 -32.82 11.22 -1.01
CA SER A 316 -31.38 10.98 -0.89
C SER A 316 -31.10 9.67 -0.16
N LEU A 317 -31.80 9.43 0.96
CA LEU A 317 -31.61 8.22 1.78
C LEU A 317 -31.91 6.97 0.98
N LEU A 318 -33.09 6.90 0.36
CA LEU A 318 -33.51 5.73 -0.40
C LEU A 318 -32.64 5.51 -1.64
N SER A 319 -32.14 6.58 -2.27
CA SER A 319 -31.21 6.49 -3.40
C SER A 319 -29.85 5.88 -3.03
N ILE A 320 -29.43 6.03 -1.76
CA ILE A 320 -28.11 5.57 -1.29
C ILE A 320 -28.22 4.20 -0.60
N VAL A 321 -29.22 3.99 0.27
CA VAL A 321 -29.29 2.80 1.13
C VAL A 321 -29.81 1.56 0.42
N GLN A 322 -30.65 1.72 -0.61
CA GLN A 322 -31.31 0.61 -1.32
C GLN A 322 -30.47 0.03 -2.47
N MET A 323 -29.15 -0.07 -2.29
CA MET A 323 -28.29 -0.65 -3.31
C MET A 323 -28.66 -2.12 -3.61
N PRO A 324 -28.64 -2.54 -4.89
CA PRO A 324 -28.86 -3.93 -5.24
C PRO A 324 -27.73 -4.83 -4.74
N ARG A 325 -27.98 -6.14 -4.75
CA ARG A 325 -26.99 -7.15 -4.32
C ARG A 325 -25.71 -7.03 -5.13
N GLY A 326 -24.56 -7.02 -4.44
CA GLY A 326 -23.22 -7.02 -5.05
C GLY A 326 -22.43 -5.72 -4.88
N VAL A 327 -23.10 -4.58 -4.65
CA VAL A 327 -22.43 -3.26 -4.53
C VAL A 327 -22.90 -2.54 -3.27
N PRO A 328 -22.31 -2.82 -2.09
CA PRO A 328 -22.77 -2.25 -0.83
C PRO A 328 -22.32 -0.79 -0.64
N VAL A 329 -23.17 0.01 0.04
CA VAL A 329 -22.82 1.33 0.56
C VAL A 329 -23.17 1.38 2.04
N ALA A 330 -22.20 1.76 2.88
CA ALA A 330 -22.43 1.96 4.31
C ALA A 330 -23.13 3.30 4.55
N THR A 331 -24.45 3.30 4.61
CA THR A 331 -25.24 4.53 4.67
C THR A 331 -25.41 5.02 6.10
N VAL A 332 -25.12 6.30 6.36
CA VAL A 332 -25.39 6.96 7.64
C VAL A 332 -26.67 7.79 7.60
N ALA A 333 -27.07 8.36 8.73
CA ALA A 333 -28.26 9.20 8.82
C ALA A 333 -28.19 10.44 7.91
N ILE A 334 -29.35 10.97 7.51
CA ILE A 334 -29.49 12.17 6.70
C ILE A 334 -28.74 13.34 7.35
N ASN A 335 -27.95 14.07 6.56
CA ASN A 335 -27.07 15.17 6.97
C ASN A 335 -26.02 14.83 8.05
N ASN A 336 -25.78 13.56 8.35
CA ASN A 336 -24.90 13.17 9.45
C ASN A 336 -23.49 12.80 8.98
N ALA A 337 -22.78 13.79 8.42
CA ALA A 337 -21.39 13.61 8.00
C ALA A 337 -20.45 13.38 9.21
N THR A 338 -20.79 13.86 10.41
CA THR A 338 -20.07 13.53 11.65
C THR A 338 -19.98 12.01 11.85
N ASN A 339 -21.11 11.30 11.74
CA ASN A 339 -21.11 9.84 11.89
C ASN A 339 -20.41 9.14 10.73
N ALA A 340 -20.38 9.72 9.54
CA ALA A 340 -19.56 9.17 8.46
C ALA A 340 -18.06 9.26 8.77
N GLY A 341 -17.60 10.39 9.32
CA GLY A 341 -16.23 10.52 9.82
C GLY A 341 -15.91 9.51 10.92
N LEU A 342 -16.80 9.36 11.92
CA LEU A 342 -16.62 8.38 13.00
C LEU A 342 -16.61 6.94 12.50
N LEU A 343 -17.47 6.62 11.53
CA LEU A 343 -17.51 5.29 10.91
C LEU A 343 -16.23 5.02 10.11
N ALA A 344 -15.70 6.00 9.37
CA ALA A 344 -14.41 5.87 8.70
C ALA A 344 -13.27 5.61 9.70
N VAL A 345 -13.22 6.35 10.82
CA VAL A 345 -12.23 6.11 11.88
C VAL A 345 -12.36 4.69 12.45
N ARG A 346 -13.58 4.21 12.69
CA ARG A 346 -13.80 2.83 13.15
C ARG A 346 -13.33 1.78 12.15
N MET A 347 -13.58 1.98 10.86
CA MET A 347 -13.10 1.09 9.80
C MET A 347 -11.57 1.03 9.78
N LEU A 348 -10.91 2.19 9.83
CA LEU A 348 -9.44 2.27 9.88
C LEU A 348 -8.87 1.66 11.17
N GLY A 349 -9.55 1.88 12.31
CA GLY A 349 -9.16 1.38 13.63
C GLY A 349 -9.17 -0.15 13.75
N VAL A 350 -9.79 -0.90 12.83
CA VAL A 350 -9.71 -2.37 12.81
C VAL A 350 -8.27 -2.84 12.64
N ALA A 351 -7.47 -2.12 11.87
CA ALA A 351 -6.06 -2.46 11.58
C ALA A 351 -5.07 -1.48 12.24
N ASP A 352 -5.54 -0.46 12.95
CA ASP A 352 -4.74 0.63 13.53
C ASP A 352 -5.03 0.75 15.02
N ALA A 353 -4.16 0.16 15.85
CA ALA A 353 -4.35 0.07 17.30
C ALA A 353 -4.33 1.45 17.99
N ASP A 354 -3.60 2.42 17.45
CA ASP A 354 -3.58 3.79 17.97
C ASP A 354 -4.92 4.48 17.69
N LEU A 355 -5.44 4.39 16.47
CA LEU A 355 -6.79 4.88 16.16
C LEU A 355 -7.88 4.19 16.99
N LEU A 356 -7.76 2.88 17.22
CA LEU A 356 -8.69 2.14 18.07
C LEU A 356 -8.69 2.65 19.52
N SER A 357 -7.50 2.94 20.06
CA SER A 357 -7.33 3.53 21.39
C SER A 357 -7.96 4.93 21.46
N ARG A 358 -7.67 5.79 20.47
CA ARG A 358 -8.29 7.13 20.39
C ARG A 358 -9.81 7.08 20.29
N MET A 359 -10.36 6.12 19.54
CA MET A 359 -11.81 5.92 19.43
C MET A 359 -12.41 5.48 20.77
N SER A 360 -11.72 4.60 21.51
CA SER A 360 -12.13 4.19 22.85
C SER A 360 -12.14 5.38 23.82
N GLN A 361 -11.10 6.23 23.76
CA GLN A 361 -11.02 7.46 24.54
C GLN A 361 -12.17 8.43 24.20
N PHE A 362 -12.44 8.64 22.91
CA PHE A 362 -13.55 9.48 22.45
C PHE A 362 -14.92 9.01 22.99
N GLN A 363 -15.15 7.70 23.07
CA GLN A 363 -16.38 7.14 23.64
C GLN A 363 -16.50 7.43 25.15
N GLU A 364 -15.40 7.29 25.88
CA GLU A 364 -15.37 7.60 27.32
C GLU A 364 -15.55 9.10 27.57
N ASP A 365 -14.93 9.96 26.76
CA ASP A 365 -15.11 11.42 26.86
C ASP A 365 -16.54 11.84 26.53
N THR A 366 -17.16 11.21 25.53
CA THR A 366 -18.59 11.41 25.21
C THR A 366 -19.47 11.03 26.39
N LYS A 367 -19.20 9.89 27.05
CA LYS A 367 -19.91 9.45 28.25
C LYS A 367 -19.77 10.46 29.39
N LYS A 368 -18.54 10.92 29.68
CA LYS A 368 -18.27 11.94 30.71
C LYS A 368 -19.01 13.25 30.42
N ASN A 369 -19.02 13.68 29.15
CA ASN A 369 -19.74 14.90 28.74
C ASN A 369 -21.25 14.79 28.97
N VAL A 370 -21.86 13.63 28.70
CA VAL A 370 -23.29 13.38 28.97
C VAL A 370 -23.57 13.41 30.47
N LEU A 371 -22.76 12.74 31.28
CA LEU A 371 -22.93 12.73 32.75
C LEU A 371 -22.80 14.14 33.33
N SER A 372 -21.81 14.93 32.89
CA SER A 372 -21.67 16.32 33.34
C SER A 372 -22.85 17.21 32.95
N LYS A 373 -23.42 17.00 31.75
CA LYS A 373 -24.64 17.72 31.34
C LYS A 373 -25.86 17.31 32.15
N ALA A 374 -25.98 16.03 32.50
CA ALA A 374 -27.05 15.52 33.36
C ALA A 374 -26.96 16.13 34.77
N GLU A 375 -25.78 16.12 35.39
CA GLU A 375 -25.55 16.75 36.71
C GLU A 375 -25.89 18.25 36.71
N LYS A 376 -25.52 18.98 35.64
CA LYS A 376 -25.89 20.40 35.49
C LYS A 376 -27.40 20.59 35.40
N LEU A 377 -28.07 19.77 34.59
CA LEU A 377 -29.52 19.84 34.45
C LEU A 377 -30.26 19.53 35.76
N GLU A 378 -29.78 18.53 36.52
CA GLU A 378 -30.33 18.17 37.82
C GLU A 378 -30.12 19.27 38.87
N LYS A 379 -28.96 19.94 38.82
CA LYS A 379 -28.62 21.01 39.76
C LYS A 379 -29.30 22.34 39.46
N ASP A 380 -29.31 22.73 38.18
CA ASP A 380 -29.69 24.07 37.76
C ASP A 380 -31.16 24.15 37.27
N GLY A 381 -31.81 23.00 37.08
CA GLY A 381 -33.18 22.90 36.59
C GLY A 381 -33.31 23.13 35.07
N TRP A 382 -34.52 22.95 34.55
CA TRP A 382 -34.79 23.00 33.09
C TRP A 382 -34.93 24.43 32.53
N ASP A 383 -34.97 25.46 33.39
CA ASP A 383 -35.37 26.83 33.06
C ASP A 383 -34.18 27.76 32.70
N LEU A 384 -33.01 27.18 32.39
CA LEU A 384 -31.88 27.93 31.85
C LEU A 384 -32.07 28.15 30.34
N GLN A 385 -32.54 29.35 29.98
CA GLN A 385 -32.52 29.90 28.62
C GLN A 385 -31.12 30.03 28.05
#